data_AF-A0A1W9UCH4-F1
#
_entry.id   AF-A0A1W9UCH4-F1
#
_cell.length_a   1.000
_cell.length_b   1.000
_cell.length_c   1.000
_cell.angle_alpha   90.00
_cell.angle_beta   90.00
_cell.angle_gamma   90.00
#
_symmetry.space_group_name_H-M   'P 1'
#
loop_
_entity.id
_entity.type
_entity.pdbx_description
1 polymer ?
#
loop_
_entity_poly.entity_id
_entity_poly.type
_entity_poly.pdbx_seq_one_letter_code
_entity_poly.pdbx_strand_id
1 'polypeptide(L)'
;MSWNHNSDYAGLVRRVAEQGGGHLDMDTYIAAGSYEAALKAAGGLIDLTSAVLEGRLDNGLGLLRPPGHHATRSRGMGFCLFNNVALAAYAALETHSLERVLIVDFDVHQEPRLMSLSPPAWAMPVLPRFLMNFCGPWRNATVPNSCSSRPATMPTGPIHWPA
;
A
#
# COMPACT_ATOMS: atom_id res chain seq x y z
N MET A 1 -1.09 -11.68 -1.86
CA MET A 1 0.31 -11.26 -1.63
C MET A 1 1.14 -11.10 -2.90
N SER A 2 1.23 -12.12 -3.76
CA SER A 2 2.08 -12.13 -4.98
C SER A 2 1.77 -11.03 -6.01
N TRP A 3 0.57 -10.46 -5.97
CA TRP A 3 0.18 -9.36 -6.86
C TRP A 3 0.94 -8.07 -6.52
N ASN A 4 0.83 -7.60 -5.27
CA ASN A 4 1.48 -6.35 -4.85
C ASN A 4 2.94 -6.55 -4.51
N HIS A 5 3.34 -7.71 -3.99
CA HIS A 5 4.70 -8.01 -3.54
C HIS A 5 5.30 -9.14 -4.35
N ASN A 6 6.54 -9.00 -4.82
CA ASN A 6 7.27 -10.13 -5.41
C ASN A 6 7.34 -11.27 -4.39
N SER A 7 7.20 -12.52 -4.84
CA SER A 7 7.37 -13.72 -4.02
C SER A 7 8.69 -13.71 -3.25
N ASP A 8 9.75 -13.16 -3.85
CA ASP A 8 11.07 -13.05 -3.22
C ASP A 8 11.05 -12.13 -2.00
N TYR A 9 10.27 -11.04 -2.07
CA TYR A 9 10.17 -10.07 -0.98
C TYR A 9 9.30 -10.58 0.16
N ALA A 10 8.13 -11.15 -0.12
CA ALA A 10 7.31 -11.77 0.93
C ALA A 10 8.06 -12.91 1.64
N GLY A 11 8.83 -13.69 0.88
CA GLY A 11 9.74 -14.70 1.41
C GLY A 11 10.88 -14.12 2.26
N LEU A 12 11.44 -12.97 1.88
CA LEU A 12 12.44 -12.27 2.68
C LEU A 12 11.88 -11.84 4.04
N VAL A 13 10.72 -11.17 4.06
CA VAL A 13 10.09 -10.72 5.31
C VAL A 13 9.83 -11.90 6.25
N ARG A 14 9.34 -13.02 5.69
CA ARG A 14 9.13 -14.27 6.43
C ARG A 14 10.44 -14.79 7.03
N ARG A 15 11.49 -14.93 6.22
CA ARG A 15 12.79 -15.46 6.66
C ARG A 15 13.41 -14.60 7.77
N VAL A 16 13.39 -13.28 7.63
CA VAL A 16 13.94 -12.36 8.65
C VAL A 16 13.18 -12.51 9.97
N ALA A 17 11.85 -12.64 9.93
CA ALA A 17 11.05 -12.89 11.13
C ALA A 17 11.39 -14.25 11.77
N GLU A 18 11.43 -15.33 10.97
CA GLU A 18 11.76 -16.68 11.44
C GLU A 18 13.19 -16.78 12.03
N GLN A 19 14.11 -15.92 11.61
CA GLN A 19 15.47 -15.82 12.15
C GLN A 19 15.58 -14.96 13.43
N GLY A 20 14.46 -14.54 14.00
CA GLY A 20 14.40 -13.79 15.25
C GLY A 20 14.22 -12.27 15.09
N GLY A 21 14.18 -11.78 13.85
CA GLY A 21 14.00 -10.37 13.54
C GLY A 21 15.24 -9.69 12.97
N GLY A 22 15.13 -8.38 12.77
CA GLY A 22 16.16 -7.57 12.13
C GLY A 22 15.58 -6.28 11.57
N HIS A 23 16.26 -5.74 10.57
CA HIS A 23 15.87 -4.48 9.93
C HIS A 23 15.80 -4.70 8.42
N LEU A 24 14.72 -4.25 7.79
CA LEU A 24 14.61 -4.18 6.32
C LEU A 24 15.30 -2.94 5.76
N ASP A 25 15.27 -1.85 6.51
CA ASP A 25 15.98 -0.60 6.27
C ASP A 25 16.23 0.13 7.60
N MET A 26 16.56 1.43 7.56
CA MET A 26 16.93 2.19 8.76
C MET A 26 15.81 2.30 9.81
N ASP A 27 14.54 2.30 9.40
CA ASP A 27 13.39 2.54 10.28
C ASP A 27 12.41 1.36 10.34
N THR A 28 12.56 0.35 9.48
CA THR A 28 11.61 -0.76 9.36
C THR A 28 12.13 -2.03 10.03
N TYR A 29 11.74 -2.18 11.29
CA TYR A 29 12.10 -3.30 12.15
C TYR A 29 11.16 -4.51 11.94
N ILE A 30 11.73 -5.70 12.00
CA ILE A 30 11.02 -6.98 12.03
C ILE A 30 11.37 -7.68 13.34
N ALA A 31 10.36 -8.23 14.01
CA ALA A 31 10.50 -9.18 15.11
C ALA A 31 9.93 -10.55 14.70
N ALA A 32 10.12 -11.56 15.54
CA ALA A 32 9.67 -12.93 15.25
C ALA A 32 8.17 -13.04 14.87
N GLY A 33 7.30 -12.23 15.50
CA GLY A 33 5.87 -12.19 15.20
C GLY A 33 5.45 -11.24 14.07
N SER A 34 6.37 -10.45 13.51
CA SER A 34 6.02 -9.37 12.59
C SER A 34 5.46 -9.87 11.26
N TYR A 35 5.90 -11.03 10.76
CA TYR A 35 5.37 -11.59 9.51
C TYR A 35 3.90 -11.98 9.66
N GLU A 36 3.53 -12.73 10.70
CA GLU A 36 2.13 -13.05 10.99
C GLU A 36 1.28 -11.81 11.26
N ALA A 37 1.82 -10.84 12.02
CA ALA A 37 1.11 -9.58 12.27
C ALA A 37 0.83 -8.83 10.96
N ALA A 38 1.79 -8.79 10.03
CA ALA A 38 1.61 -8.17 8.72
C ALA A 38 0.59 -8.91 7.84
N LEU A 39 0.55 -10.24 7.90
CA LEU A 39 -0.50 -11.02 7.22
C LEU A 39 -1.88 -10.74 7.80
N LYS A 40 -2.01 -10.67 9.13
CA LYS A 40 -3.28 -10.33 9.81
C LYS A 40 -3.71 -8.90 9.51
N ALA A 41 -2.78 -7.95 9.44
CA ALA A 41 -3.06 -6.57 9.07
C ALA A 41 -3.62 -6.47 7.63
N ALA A 42 -2.94 -7.08 6.66
CA ALA A 42 -3.38 -7.07 5.27
C ALA A 42 -4.69 -7.84 5.07
N GLY A 43 -4.80 -9.06 5.64
CA GLY A 43 -6.00 -9.89 5.56
C GLY A 43 -7.20 -9.23 6.23
N GLY A 44 -7.01 -8.65 7.41
CA GLY A 44 -8.07 -7.94 8.13
C GLY A 44 -8.65 -6.76 7.33
N LEU A 45 -7.82 -6.02 6.58
CA LEU A 45 -8.34 -4.94 5.73
C LEU A 45 -9.10 -5.47 4.51
N ILE A 46 -8.65 -6.57 3.92
CA ILE A 46 -9.37 -7.27 2.85
C ILE A 46 -10.74 -7.72 3.35
N ASP A 47 -10.79 -8.43 4.48
CA ASP A 47 -12.03 -8.94 5.07
C ASP A 47 -13.01 -7.82 5.44
N LEU A 48 -12.50 -6.71 6.00
CA LEU A 48 -13.29 -5.53 6.31
C LEU A 48 -13.88 -4.90 5.04
N THR A 49 -13.08 -4.79 3.99
CA THR A 49 -13.50 -4.22 2.70
C THR A 49 -14.56 -5.10 2.05
N SER A 50 -14.35 -6.41 2.01
CA SER A 50 -15.36 -7.37 1.52
C SER A 50 -16.64 -7.32 2.35
N ALA A 51 -16.56 -7.16 3.67
CA ALA A 51 -17.75 -7.03 4.53
C ALA A 51 -18.61 -5.81 4.19
N VAL A 52 -17.98 -4.68 3.90
CA VAL A 52 -18.68 -3.47 3.46
C VAL A 52 -19.28 -3.67 2.07
N LEU A 53 -18.51 -4.22 1.13
CA LEU A 53 -18.98 -4.45 -0.25
C LEU A 53 -20.09 -5.49 -0.36
N GLU A 54 -20.13 -6.46 0.54
CA GLU A 54 -21.18 -7.48 0.63
C GLU A 54 -22.44 -6.99 1.36
N GLY A 55 -22.45 -5.74 1.84
CA GLY A 55 -23.58 -5.18 2.58
C GLY A 55 -23.75 -5.75 3.98
N ARG A 56 -22.74 -6.42 4.54
CA ARG A 56 -22.74 -6.89 5.94
C ARG A 56 -22.47 -5.77 6.93
N LEU A 57 -21.85 -4.69 6.48
CA LEU A 57 -21.54 -3.48 7.24
C LEU A 57 -21.79 -2.25 6.36
N ASP A 58 -22.24 -1.14 6.96
CA ASP A 58 -22.37 0.13 6.23
C ASP A 58 -21.01 0.81 5.98
N ASN A 59 -20.07 0.64 6.91
CA ASN A 59 -18.69 1.12 6.86
C ASN A 59 -17.81 0.36 7.88
N GLY A 60 -16.51 0.65 7.90
CA GLY A 60 -15.57 -0.02 8.80
C GLY A 60 -14.30 0.77 9.07
N LEU A 61 -13.67 0.49 10.22
CA LEU A 61 -12.36 1.03 10.61
C LEU A 61 -11.39 -0.11 10.96
N GLY A 62 -10.26 -0.18 10.26
CA GLY A 62 -9.19 -1.13 10.55
C GLY A 62 -8.10 -0.53 11.43
N LEU A 63 -8.01 -0.97 12.69
CA LEU A 63 -6.90 -0.63 13.59
C LEU A 63 -5.75 -1.64 13.44
N LEU A 64 -4.99 -1.48 12.36
CA LEU A 64 -4.07 -2.50 11.87
C LEU A 64 -2.61 -2.14 12.19
N ARG A 65 -1.83 -3.15 12.57
CA ARG A 65 -0.37 -3.02 12.74
C ARG A 65 0.32 -4.29 12.25
N PRO A 66 1.40 -4.19 11.45
CA PRO A 66 2.07 -2.98 10.95
C PRO A 66 1.25 -2.16 9.94
N PRO A 67 1.58 -0.87 9.74
CA PRO A 67 1.00 -0.04 8.67
C PRO A 67 1.41 -0.57 7.29
N GLY A 68 0.87 0.04 6.21
CA GLY A 68 1.10 -0.48 4.86
C GLY A 68 1.42 0.51 3.75
N HIS A 69 1.00 1.77 3.83
CA HIS A 69 1.06 2.70 2.68
C HIS A 69 2.48 3.01 2.15
N HIS A 70 3.54 2.71 2.92
CA HIS A 70 4.92 2.86 2.46
C HIS A 70 5.53 1.62 1.79
N ALA A 71 4.89 0.45 1.87
CA ALA A 71 5.47 -0.77 1.30
C ALA A 71 5.30 -0.79 -0.23
N THR A 72 6.41 -1.02 -0.93
CA THR A 72 6.46 -1.16 -2.39
C THR A 72 6.52 -2.65 -2.79
N ARG A 73 6.56 -2.94 -4.10
CA ARG A 73 6.53 -4.32 -4.61
C ARG A 73 7.69 -5.21 -4.18
N SER A 74 8.85 -4.62 -3.87
CA SER A 74 10.05 -5.39 -3.52
C SER A 74 10.74 -4.88 -2.25
N ARG A 75 10.13 -3.94 -1.52
CA ARG A 75 10.74 -3.30 -0.36
C ARG A 75 9.71 -2.79 0.64
N GLY A 76 9.95 -3.08 1.92
CA GLY A 76 9.29 -2.45 3.07
C GLY A 76 10.13 -1.27 3.56
N MET A 77 9.45 -0.22 4.00
CA MET A 77 10.05 1.03 4.48
C MET A 77 9.02 1.79 5.33
N GLY A 78 9.45 2.76 6.16
CA GLY A 78 8.54 3.57 6.96
C GLY A 78 7.64 2.70 7.84
N PHE A 79 8.22 1.68 8.48
CA PHE A 79 7.51 0.68 9.31
C PHE A 79 6.54 -0.25 8.55
N CYS A 80 6.36 -0.06 7.24
CA CYS A 80 5.40 -0.81 6.43
C CYS A 80 6.06 -2.08 5.85
N LEU A 81 5.55 -3.25 6.25
CA LEU A 81 6.02 -4.53 5.70
C LEU A 81 5.27 -4.91 4.43
N PHE A 82 3.94 -4.76 4.43
CA PHE A 82 3.08 -5.01 3.27
C PHE A 82 2.09 -3.88 3.06
N ASN A 83 1.78 -3.57 1.80
CA ASN A 83 0.80 -2.55 1.46
C ASN A 83 -0.64 -3.05 1.63
N ASN A 84 -1.16 -2.92 2.85
CA ASN A 84 -2.51 -3.34 3.22
C ASN A 84 -3.57 -2.72 2.29
N VAL A 85 -3.47 -1.40 2.04
CA VAL A 85 -4.46 -0.65 1.24
C VAL A 85 -4.45 -1.10 -0.22
N ALA A 86 -3.26 -1.25 -0.83
CA ALA A 86 -3.15 -1.74 -2.20
C ALA A 86 -3.66 -3.17 -2.36
N LEU A 87 -3.42 -4.05 -1.37
CA LEU A 87 -3.92 -5.42 -1.37
C LEU A 87 -5.46 -5.47 -1.24
N ALA A 88 -6.04 -4.64 -0.36
CA ALA A 88 -7.50 -4.56 -0.20
C ALA A 88 -8.18 -3.98 -1.45
N ALA A 89 -7.65 -2.90 -2.02
CA ALA A 89 -8.16 -2.32 -3.25
C ALA A 89 -8.10 -3.32 -4.42
N TYR A 90 -7.00 -4.07 -4.54
CA TYR A 90 -6.89 -5.11 -5.56
C TYR A 90 -7.90 -6.25 -5.35
N ALA A 91 -8.01 -6.76 -4.13
CA ALA A 91 -9.00 -7.79 -3.81
C ALA A 91 -10.42 -7.31 -4.16
N ALA A 92 -10.77 -6.07 -3.81
CA ALA A 92 -12.05 -5.47 -4.12
C ALA A 92 -12.34 -5.40 -5.63
N LEU A 93 -11.37 -4.99 -6.44
CA LEU A 93 -11.49 -4.93 -7.90
C LEU A 93 -11.70 -6.33 -8.51
N GLU A 94 -10.93 -7.32 -8.05
CA GLU A 94 -10.97 -8.69 -8.60
C GLU A 94 -12.21 -9.47 -8.16
N THR A 95 -12.61 -9.41 -6.89
CA THR A 95 -13.66 -10.28 -6.35
C THR A 95 -15.06 -9.67 -6.40
N HIS A 96 -15.16 -8.33 -6.50
CA HIS A 96 -16.46 -7.63 -6.51
C HIS A 96 -16.74 -6.88 -7.83
N SER A 97 -15.95 -7.14 -8.89
CA SER A 97 -16.13 -6.56 -10.23
C SER A 97 -16.24 -5.03 -10.23
N LEU A 98 -15.55 -4.36 -9.30
CA LEU A 98 -15.54 -2.91 -9.23
C LEU A 98 -14.71 -2.35 -10.39
N GLU A 99 -15.22 -1.30 -11.04
CA GLU A 99 -14.46 -0.60 -12.09
C GLU A 99 -13.43 0.39 -11.55
N ARG A 100 -13.69 0.92 -10.34
CA ARG A 100 -12.92 2.03 -9.75
C ARG A 100 -12.89 1.92 -8.24
N VAL A 101 -11.72 2.26 -7.67
CA VAL A 101 -11.51 2.42 -6.22
C VAL A 101 -10.83 3.77 -6.01
N LEU A 102 -11.33 4.56 -5.06
CA LEU A 102 -10.69 5.79 -4.60
C LEU A 102 -9.93 5.49 -3.31
N ILE A 103 -8.63 5.78 -3.30
CA ILE A 103 -7.81 5.77 -2.09
C ILE A 103 -7.53 7.22 -1.70
N VAL A 104 -7.82 7.54 -0.43
CA VAL A 104 -7.57 8.85 0.19
C VAL A 104 -6.55 8.63 1.31
N ASP A 105 -5.32 9.08 1.09
CA ASP A 105 -4.26 8.98 2.10
C ASP A 105 -4.02 10.34 2.76
N PHE A 106 -4.56 10.49 3.97
CA PHE A 106 -4.40 11.68 4.80
C PHE A 106 -3.25 11.56 5.82
N ASP A 107 -2.46 10.48 5.77
CA ASP A 107 -1.25 10.39 6.59
C ASP A 107 -0.28 11.53 6.23
N VAL A 108 0.42 12.05 7.23
CA VAL A 108 1.34 13.19 7.04
C VAL A 108 2.60 12.78 6.27
N HIS A 109 2.93 11.48 6.25
CA HIS A 109 4.07 10.92 5.55
C HIS A 109 3.67 10.50 4.14
N GLN A 110 4.45 10.96 3.17
CA GLN A 110 4.20 10.65 1.76
C GLN A 110 4.42 9.16 1.45
N GLU A 111 3.44 8.53 0.80
CA GLU A 111 3.61 7.22 0.18
C GLU A 111 4.74 7.23 -0.89
N PRO A 112 5.66 6.25 -0.90
CA PRO A 112 6.43 5.93 -2.08
C PRO A 112 5.46 5.36 -3.12
N ARG A 113 5.18 6.14 -4.17
CA ARG A 113 4.37 5.81 -5.36
C ARG A 113 3.62 4.47 -5.25
N LEU A 114 2.30 4.52 -5.10
CA LEU A 114 1.40 3.40 -5.47
C LEU A 114 1.68 2.89 -6.91
N MET A 115 2.39 3.68 -7.74
CA MET A 115 2.86 3.36 -9.08
C MET A 115 4.25 2.69 -9.12
N SER A 116 4.32 1.44 -8.67
CA SER A 116 5.14 0.39 -9.32
C SER A 116 4.27 -0.86 -9.53
N LEU A 117 3.02 -0.63 -9.93
CA LEU A 117 2.02 -1.65 -10.18
C LEU A 117 1.93 -1.95 -11.68
N SER A 118 3.05 -2.35 -12.28
CA SER A 118 3.04 -2.96 -13.61
C SER A 118 3.09 -4.50 -13.46
N PRO A 119 1.95 -5.20 -13.51
CA PRO A 119 1.97 -6.61 -13.89
C PRO A 119 2.43 -6.73 -15.36
N PRO A 120 2.88 -7.91 -15.81
CA PRO A 120 3.21 -8.14 -17.21
C PRO A 120 2.01 -7.79 -18.11
N ALA A 121 2.29 -7.25 -19.29
CA ALA A 121 1.34 -6.60 -20.21
C ALA A 121 0.12 -7.46 -20.64
N TRP A 122 0.10 -8.75 -20.33
CA TRP A 122 -0.99 -9.66 -20.67
C TRP A 122 -2.15 -9.67 -19.66
N ALA A 123 -2.01 -9.03 -18.49
CA ALA A 123 -3.02 -9.04 -17.42
C ALA A 123 -3.93 -7.79 -17.38
N MET A 124 -4.15 -7.10 -18.50
CA MET A 124 -4.94 -5.86 -18.55
C MET A 124 -6.34 -6.09 -19.15
N PRO A 125 -7.39 -5.66 -18.43
CA PRO A 125 -8.30 -4.66 -18.98
C PRO A 125 -8.16 -3.34 -18.20
N VAL A 126 -8.41 -2.25 -18.91
CA VAL A 126 -8.14 -0.87 -18.54
C VAL A 126 -8.84 -0.45 -17.24
N LEU A 127 -8.08 -0.13 -16.19
CA LEU A 127 -8.60 0.45 -14.94
C LEU A 127 -8.25 1.95 -14.84
N PRO A 128 -9.23 2.86 -14.80
CA PRO A 128 -8.98 4.24 -14.41
C PRO A 128 -8.73 4.28 -12.89
N ARG A 129 -7.46 4.44 -12.52
CA ARG A 129 -7.00 4.51 -11.12
C ARG A 129 -7.18 5.91 -10.56
N PHE A 130 -7.83 6.05 -9.41
CA PHE A 130 -7.90 7.30 -8.66
C PHE A 130 -7.14 7.17 -7.34
N LEU A 131 -6.11 8.00 -7.17
CA LEU A 131 -5.34 8.12 -5.94
C LEU A 131 -5.20 9.60 -5.61
N MET A 132 -5.73 10.00 -4.45
CA MET A 132 -5.50 11.32 -3.87
C MET A 132 -4.60 11.15 -2.65
N ASN A 133 -3.39 11.72 -2.74
CA ASN A 133 -2.43 11.77 -1.64
C ASN A 133 -2.40 13.17 -1.02
N PHE A 134 -2.28 13.27 0.29
CA PHE A 134 -2.00 14.52 0.98
C PHE A 134 -0.51 14.58 1.40
N CYS A 135 0.12 15.76 1.34
CA CYS A 135 1.56 15.95 1.57
C CYS A 135 1.82 16.92 2.72
N GLY A 136 2.40 16.42 3.82
CA GLY A 136 2.82 17.21 4.98
C GLY A 136 4.15 17.97 4.77
N PRO A 137 4.45 18.97 5.62
CA PRO A 137 5.53 19.96 5.43
C PRO A 137 6.97 19.47 5.71
N TRP A 138 7.20 18.18 6.00
CA TRP A 138 8.46 17.69 6.55
C TRP A 138 9.43 17.10 5.50
N ARG A 139 9.90 17.91 4.53
CA ARG A 139 11.06 17.54 3.71
C ARG A 139 12.07 18.70 3.58
N ASN A 140 13.33 18.38 3.89
CA ASN A 140 14.49 19.18 3.52
C ASN A 140 14.72 19.14 1.99
N ALA A 141 15.13 20.27 1.43
CA ALA A 141 15.16 20.61 0.00
C ALA A 141 16.18 19.85 -0.89
N THR A 142 16.52 18.59 -0.60
CA THR A 142 17.62 17.87 -1.29
C THR A 142 17.20 16.68 -2.16
N VAL A 143 15.90 16.37 -2.28
CA VAL A 143 15.42 15.33 -3.21
C VAL A 143 14.83 16.01 -4.46
N PRO A 144 15.35 15.74 -5.69
CA PRO A 144 14.82 16.36 -6.89
C PRO A 144 13.33 16.05 -7.06
N ASN A 145 12.54 17.08 -7.39
CA ASN A 145 11.12 17.00 -7.72
C ASN A 145 10.84 15.82 -8.68
N SER A 146 10.35 14.69 -8.19
CA SER A 146 9.82 13.64 -9.06
C SER A 146 8.36 13.96 -9.42
N CYS A 147 8.16 15.14 -10.02
CA CYS A 147 6.94 15.60 -10.66
C CYS A 147 7.18 15.55 -12.17
N SER A 148 6.96 14.40 -12.82
CA SER A 148 6.82 14.40 -14.27
C SER A 148 5.78 13.38 -14.75
N SER A 149 4.95 13.90 -15.65
CA SER A 149 3.70 13.44 -16.22
C SER A 149 3.86 12.39 -17.33
N ARG A 150 2.84 11.53 -17.52
CA ARG A 150 2.29 11.10 -18.83
C ARG A 150 0.88 10.49 -18.67
N PRO A 151 0.04 10.46 -19.73
CA PRO A 151 -1.38 10.83 -19.62
C PRO A 151 -2.36 9.64 -19.57
N ALA A 152 -3.42 9.77 -18.75
CA ALA A 152 -4.84 9.67 -19.14
C ALA A 152 -5.76 9.82 -17.91
N THR A 153 -6.63 10.84 -17.96
CA THR A 153 -7.85 11.09 -17.16
C THR A 153 -7.74 11.22 -15.62
N MET A 154 -7.76 12.49 -15.16
CA MET A 154 -7.90 13.03 -13.79
C MET A 154 -6.62 13.19 -12.92
N PRO A 155 -6.55 14.24 -12.07
CA PRO A 155 -5.33 14.61 -11.37
C PRO A 155 -4.97 13.60 -10.28
N THR A 156 -3.87 12.88 -10.49
CA THR A 156 -3.07 12.31 -9.41
C THR A 156 -2.10 13.40 -8.96
N GLY A 157 -2.22 13.88 -7.72
CA GLY A 157 -1.37 14.96 -7.25
C GLY A 157 -1.44 15.14 -5.74
N PRO A 158 -0.30 15.41 -5.07
CA PRO A 158 -0.30 15.74 -3.66
C PRO A 158 -1.02 17.07 -3.41
N ILE A 159 -1.82 17.13 -2.35
CA ILE A 159 -2.27 18.42 -1.78
C ILE A 159 -1.22 18.86 -0.76
N HIS A 160 -0.63 20.03 -0.98
CA HIS A 160 0.38 20.62 -0.09
C HIS A 160 -0.29 21.41 1.03
N TRP A 161 0.08 21.10 2.27
CA TRP A 161 -0.31 21.90 3.43
C TRP A 161 0.77 22.97 3.67
N PRO A 162 0.44 24.27 3.67
CA PRO A 162 1.37 25.28 4.14
C PRO A 162 1.68 25.02 5.62
N ALA A 163 2.95 25.24 5.99
CA ALA A 163 3.41 25.15 7.37
C ALA A 163 2.84 26.26 8.24
#